data_AF-A0A7C3ZPH5-F1
#
_entry.id   AF-A0A7C3ZPH5-F1
#
_cell.length_a   1.000
_cell.length_b   1.000
_cell.length_c   1.000
_cell.angle_alpha   90.00
_cell.angle_beta   90.00
_cell.angle_gamma   90.00
#
_symmetry.space_group_name_H-M   'P 1'
#
loop_
_entity.id
_entity.type
_entity.pdbx_description
1 polymer ?
#
loop_
_entity_poly.entity_id
_entity_poly.type
_entity_poly.pdbx_seq_one_letter_code
_entity_poly.pdbx_strand_id
1 'polypeptide(L)'
;MNRFAAIVVVLMVLAAGIYFYSPLFLFRLILFMVFMVITAVSAVMLAILVYAKSKYALPSLLSLLASFYALYQSYTWNEPVHVAYITAAYIMAFAIALWWISEPDLSVYERLRSAAALEKAGRYRAAARKYEKAGKFENAAECYLKAGMRESAAWCYEKAEQFSKAAEIYEELAEDQGDAYYLKEAYEFYRRAGEIKKAAECLGKYAENEPWYWEDVAKLYDEAGDFEKAREAMLRFEEYCEREAENDPA
;
A
#
# COMPACT_ATOMS: atom_id res chain seq x y z
N MET A 1 -27.82 30.88 -62.69
CA MET A 1 -27.55 30.02 -61.51
C MET A 1 -28.23 30.68 -60.31
N ASN A 2 -29.41 30.17 -59.93
CA ASN A 2 -30.39 30.92 -59.14
C ASN A 2 -29.89 31.25 -57.73
N ARG A 3 -30.05 32.50 -57.29
CA ARG A 3 -29.81 32.94 -55.90
C ARG A 3 -30.50 32.04 -54.86
N PHE A 4 -31.65 31.47 -55.24
CA PHE A 4 -32.34 30.43 -54.48
C PHE A 4 -31.52 29.16 -54.25
N ALA A 5 -30.81 28.66 -55.27
CA ALA A 5 -29.95 27.47 -55.13
C ALA A 5 -28.77 27.74 -54.20
N ALA A 6 -28.18 28.94 -54.24
CA ALA A 6 -27.10 29.33 -53.34
C ALA A 6 -27.58 29.44 -51.88
N ILE A 7 -28.77 30.00 -51.63
CA ILE A 7 -29.35 30.08 -50.28
C ILE A 7 -29.67 28.69 -49.72
N VAL A 8 -30.20 27.79 -50.55
CA VAL A 8 -30.49 26.40 -50.15
C VAL A 8 -29.22 25.63 -49.79
N VAL A 9 -28.12 25.82 -50.56
CA VAL A 9 -26.82 25.21 -50.23
C VAL A 9 -26.26 25.76 -48.91
N VAL A 10 -26.33 27.07 -48.69
CA VAL A 10 -25.86 27.68 -47.43
C VAL A 10 -26.68 27.21 -46.23
N LEU A 11 -28.01 27.10 -46.35
CA LEU A 11 -28.87 26.55 -45.31
C LEU A 11 -28.59 25.06 -45.05
N MET A 12 -28.30 24.26 -46.08
CA MET A 12 -27.88 22.86 -45.89
C MET A 12 -26.53 22.76 -45.18
N VAL A 13 -25.57 23.63 -45.49
CA VAL A 13 -24.26 23.65 -44.81
C VAL A 13 -24.40 24.10 -43.34
N LEU A 14 -25.25 25.10 -43.06
CA LEU A 14 -25.54 25.54 -41.70
C LEU A 14 -26.32 24.48 -40.90
N ALA A 15 -27.30 23.84 -41.51
CA ALA A 15 -28.05 22.74 -40.90
C ALA A 15 -27.15 21.51 -40.65
N ALA A 16 -26.25 21.18 -41.59
CA ALA A 16 -25.25 20.15 -41.41
C ALA A 16 -24.28 20.51 -40.28
N GLY A 17 -23.85 21.77 -40.19
CA GLY A 17 -23.06 22.28 -39.07
C GLY A 17 -23.79 22.14 -37.74
N ILE A 18 -25.05 22.57 -37.63
CA ILE A 18 -25.85 22.46 -36.40
C ILE A 18 -26.13 20.99 -36.04
N TYR A 19 -26.29 20.11 -37.02
CA TYR A 19 -26.49 18.67 -36.81
C TYR A 19 -25.21 17.97 -36.30
N PHE A 20 -24.06 18.26 -36.91
CA PHE A 20 -22.76 17.69 -36.53
C PHE A 20 -22.24 18.24 -35.20
N TYR A 21 -22.51 19.52 -34.90
CA TYR A 21 -22.19 20.15 -33.61
C TYR A 21 -23.36 20.10 -32.62
N SER A 22 -24.40 19.31 -32.90
CA SER A 22 -25.47 19.09 -31.93
C SER A 22 -24.87 18.45 -30.68
N PRO A 23 -25.14 18.97 -29.47
CA PRO A 23 -24.66 18.39 -28.23
C PRO A 23 -24.97 16.89 -28.10
N LEU A 24 -26.10 16.45 -28.67
CA LEU A 24 -26.48 15.04 -28.72
C LEU A 24 -25.57 14.22 -29.64
N PHE A 25 -25.21 14.72 -30.82
CA PHE A 25 -24.30 14.00 -31.72
C PHE A 25 -22.91 13.84 -31.09
N LEU A 26 -22.37 14.91 -30.49
CA LEU A 26 -21.09 14.87 -29.79
C LEU A 26 -21.11 13.87 -28.62
N PHE A 27 -22.19 13.86 -27.83
CA PHE A 27 -22.36 12.89 -26.75
C PHE A 27 -22.39 11.44 -27.25
N ARG A 28 -23.11 11.16 -28.35
CA ARG A 28 -23.14 9.84 -28.98
C ARG A 28 -21.76 9.40 -29.46
N LEU A 29 -21.03 10.31 -30.11
CA LEU A 29 -19.69 10.05 -30.61
C LEU A 29 -18.72 9.71 -29.47
N ILE A 30 -18.79 10.46 -28.36
CA ILE A 30 -17.97 10.18 -27.16
C ILE A 30 -18.30 8.78 -26.61
N LEU A 31 -19.58 8.45 -26.41
CA LEU A 31 -19.99 7.14 -25.93
C LEU A 31 -19.53 6.01 -26.86
N PHE A 32 -19.67 6.20 -28.16
CA PHE A 32 -19.19 5.24 -29.16
C PHE A 32 -17.68 5.00 -29.04
N MET A 33 -16.89 6.07 -28.93
CA MET A 33 -15.43 5.95 -28.76
C MET A 33 -15.06 5.24 -27.44
N VAL A 34 -15.75 5.54 -26.34
CA VAL A 34 -15.55 4.89 -25.04
C VAL A 34 -15.85 3.39 -25.13
N PHE A 35 -17.02 3.02 -25.67
CA PHE A 35 -17.37 1.60 -25.82
C PHE A 35 -16.49 0.87 -26.82
N MET A 36 -15.95 1.56 -27.84
CA MET A 36 -14.99 0.97 -28.76
C MET A 36 -13.72 0.55 -28.03
N VAL A 37 -13.18 1.42 -27.17
CA VAL A 37 -12.01 1.10 -26.34
C VAL A 37 -12.32 -0.04 -25.38
N ILE A 38 -13.46 0.00 -24.67
CA ILE A 38 -13.87 -1.08 -23.75
C ILE A 38 -14.02 -2.43 -24.47
N THR A 39 -14.58 -2.42 -25.68
CA THR A 39 -14.76 -3.63 -26.50
C THR A 39 -13.40 -4.18 -26.93
N ALA A 40 -12.49 -3.33 -27.42
CA ALA A 40 -11.14 -3.73 -27.81
C ALA A 40 -10.37 -4.34 -26.63
N VAL A 41 -10.40 -3.69 -25.47
CA VAL A 41 -9.77 -4.19 -24.24
C VAL A 41 -10.39 -5.51 -23.80
N SER A 42 -11.73 -5.62 -23.81
CA SER A 42 -12.43 -6.86 -23.45
C SER A 42 -12.11 -8.01 -24.40
N ALA A 43 -11.91 -7.73 -25.70
CA ALA A 43 -11.56 -8.73 -26.71
C ALA A 43 -10.14 -9.27 -26.50
N VAL A 44 -9.17 -8.37 -26.26
CA VAL A 44 -7.78 -8.76 -25.95
C VAL A 44 -7.74 -9.57 -24.64
N MET A 45 -8.43 -9.10 -23.60
CA MET A 45 -8.50 -9.80 -22.31
C MET A 45 -9.12 -11.20 -22.45
N LEU A 46 -10.19 -11.33 -23.23
CA LEU A 46 -10.81 -12.63 -23.50
C LEU A 46 -9.84 -13.57 -24.21
N ALA A 47 -9.13 -13.11 -25.24
CA ALA A 47 -8.16 -13.91 -25.97
C ALA A 47 -7.07 -14.47 -25.03
N ILE A 48 -6.53 -13.63 -24.15
CA ILE A 48 -5.53 -14.03 -23.15
C ILE A 48 -6.12 -15.04 -22.16
N LEU A 49 -7.34 -14.80 -21.64
CA LEU A 49 -7.98 -15.67 -20.65
C LEU A 49 -8.37 -17.04 -21.22
N VAL A 50 -8.80 -17.09 -22.48
CA VAL A 50 -9.08 -18.34 -23.19
C VAL A 50 -7.79 -19.11 -23.42
N TYR A 51 -6.72 -18.44 -23.88
CA TYR A 51 -5.39 -19.04 -24.03
C TYR A 51 -4.88 -19.62 -22.70
N ALA A 52 -5.07 -18.89 -21.59
CA ALA A 52 -4.67 -19.31 -20.25
C ALA A 52 -5.61 -20.36 -19.60
N LYS A 53 -6.69 -20.80 -20.28
CA LYS A 53 -7.73 -21.70 -19.74
C LYS A 53 -8.26 -21.24 -18.37
N SER A 54 -8.42 -19.93 -18.20
CA SER A 54 -8.81 -19.33 -16.92
C SER A 54 -10.33 -19.35 -16.71
N LYS A 55 -10.77 -19.56 -15.46
CA LYS A 55 -12.19 -19.47 -15.06
C LYS A 55 -12.83 -18.10 -15.34
N TYR A 56 -12.01 -17.06 -15.50
CA TYR A 56 -12.47 -15.69 -15.78
C TYR A 56 -12.77 -15.44 -17.27
N ALA A 57 -12.54 -16.41 -18.15
CA ALA A 57 -12.88 -16.29 -19.58
C ALA A 57 -14.39 -16.06 -19.79
N LEU A 58 -15.25 -16.70 -19.00
CA LEU A 58 -16.71 -16.58 -19.12
C LEU A 58 -17.22 -15.18 -18.72
N PRO A 59 -16.84 -14.59 -17.57
CA PRO A 59 -17.11 -13.19 -17.28
C PRO A 59 -16.57 -12.21 -18.34
N SER A 60 -15.36 -12.46 -18.86
CA SER A 60 -14.77 -11.61 -19.89
C SER A 60 -15.55 -11.65 -21.20
N LEU A 61 -16.10 -12.82 -21.56
CA LEU A 61 -16.96 -12.99 -22.73
C LEU A 61 -18.27 -12.19 -22.56
N LEU A 62 -18.89 -12.25 -21.37
CA LEU A 62 -20.09 -11.47 -21.07
C LEU A 62 -19.83 -9.96 -21.17
N SER A 63 -18.68 -9.48 -20.65
CA SER A 63 -18.27 -8.08 -20.82
C SER A 63 -18.06 -7.72 -22.30
N LEU A 64 -17.45 -8.59 -23.09
CA LEU A 64 -17.27 -8.34 -24.52
C LEU A 64 -18.61 -8.23 -25.26
N LEU A 65 -19.54 -9.15 -25.00
CA LEU A 65 -20.87 -9.11 -25.62
C LEU A 65 -21.66 -7.86 -25.20
N ALA A 66 -21.61 -7.49 -23.92
CA ALA A 66 -22.28 -6.31 -23.41
C ALA A 66 -21.70 -5.01 -24.01
N SER A 67 -20.37 -4.88 -24.08
CA SER A 67 -19.70 -3.73 -24.68
C SER A 67 -19.94 -3.64 -26.19
N PHE A 68 -19.92 -4.76 -26.91
CA PHE A 68 -20.21 -4.81 -28.33
C PHE A 68 -21.66 -4.41 -28.64
N TYR A 69 -22.62 -4.88 -27.83
CA TYR A 69 -24.01 -4.46 -27.96
C TYR A 69 -24.20 -2.96 -27.66
N ALA A 70 -23.54 -2.44 -26.61
CA ALA A 70 -23.56 -1.00 -26.32
C ALA A 70 -22.91 -0.16 -27.43
N LEU A 71 -21.86 -0.66 -28.07
CA LEU A 71 -21.20 -0.02 -29.19
C LEU A 71 -22.13 0.07 -30.41
N TYR A 72 -22.78 -1.05 -30.76
CA TYR A 72 -23.79 -1.09 -31.84
C TYR A 72 -24.95 -0.12 -31.58
N GLN A 73 -25.40 -0.08 -30.32
CA GLN A 73 -26.49 0.77 -29.92
C GLN A 73 -26.11 2.25 -29.88
N SER A 74 -24.86 2.56 -29.55
CA SER A 74 -24.33 3.93 -29.61
C SER A 74 -24.20 4.44 -31.04
N TYR A 75 -23.98 3.53 -32.00
CA TYR A 75 -23.92 3.85 -33.43
C TYR A 75 -25.31 4.07 -34.05
N THR A 76 -26.25 3.16 -33.81
CA THR A 76 -27.60 3.21 -34.40
C THR A 76 -28.53 4.18 -33.66
N TRP A 77 -28.36 4.30 -32.34
CA TRP A 77 -29.14 5.15 -31.45
C TRP A 77 -30.66 4.94 -31.51
N ASN A 78 -31.11 3.70 -31.72
CA ASN A 78 -32.53 3.38 -31.79
C ASN A 78 -33.20 3.37 -30.40
N GLU A 79 -32.49 2.86 -29.39
CA GLU A 79 -32.94 2.67 -28.00
C GLU A 79 -31.88 3.20 -27.04
N PRO A 80 -31.87 4.50 -26.71
CA PRO A 80 -30.83 5.12 -25.88
C PRO A 80 -30.83 4.62 -24.43
N VAL A 81 -31.97 4.13 -23.94
CA VAL A 81 -32.10 3.53 -22.60
C VAL A 81 -31.15 2.34 -22.44
N HIS A 82 -30.88 1.61 -23.53
CA HIS A 82 -30.01 0.45 -23.46
C HIS A 82 -28.56 0.81 -23.16
N VAL A 83 -28.07 1.87 -23.82
CA VAL A 83 -26.72 2.40 -23.57
C VAL A 83 -26.60 2.90 -22.14
N ALA A 84 -27.65 3.52 -21.59
CA ALA A 84 -27.65 4.05 -20.23
C ALA A 84 -27.50 2.95 -19.16
N TYR A 85 -28.27 1.85 -19.22
CA TYR A 85 -28.16 0.80 -18.20
C TYR A 85 -26.81 0.07 -18.28
N ILE A 86 -26.26 -0.14 -19.48
CA ILE A 86 -24.94 -0.79 -19.65
C ILE A 86 -23.85 0.10 -19.07
N THR A 87 -23.90 1.40 -19.37
CA THR A 87 -22.97 2.38 -18.80
C THR A 87 -23.05 2.37 -17.27
N ALA A 88 -24.26 2.36 -16.69
CA ALA A 88 -24.45 2.27 -15.25
C ALA A 88 -23.90 0.96 -14.66
N ALA A 89 -24.06 -0.17 -15.36
CA ALA A 89 -23.51 -1.45 -14.95
C ALA A 89 -21.98 -1.43 -14.94
N TYR A 90 -21.32 -0.81 -15.93
CA TYR A 90 -19.86 -0.64 -15.94
C TYR A 90 -19.37 0.27 -14.81
N ILE A 91 -20.07 1.37 -14.53
CA ILE A 91 -19.73 2.25 -13.41
C ILE A 91 -19.86 1.49 -12.08
N MET A 92 -20.93 0.71 -11.92
CA MET A 92 -21.14 -0.13 -10.74
C MET A 92 -20.03 -1.18 -10.59
N ALA A 93 -19.69 -1.87 -11.68
CA ALA A 93 -18.60 -2.85 -11.70
C ALA A 93 -17.26 -2.21 -11.34
N PHE A 94 -16.99 -1.00 -11.84
CA PHE A 94 -15.79 -0.24 -11.51
C PHE A 94 -15.75 0.17 -10.03
N ALA A 95 -16.87 0.63 -9.47
CA ALA A 95 -16.97 0.95 -8.04
C ALA A 95 -16.74 -0.29 -7.15
N ILE A 96 -17.30 -1.44 -7.54
CA ILE A 96 -17.08 -2.72 -6.86
C ILE A 96 -15.60 -3.15 -6.97
N ALA A 97 -14.99 -2.97 -8.14
CA ALA A 97 -13.57 -3.28 -8.34
C ALA A 97 -12.67 -2.41 -7.45
N LEU A 98 -12.93 -1.09 -7.38
CA LEU A 98 -12.22 -0.19 -6.46
C LEU A 98 -12.40 -0.63 -5.00
N TRP A 99 -13.62 -0.95 -4.60
CA TRP A 99 -13.90 -1.43 -3.25
C TRP A 99 -13.19 -2.75 -2.92
N TRP A 100 -13.06 -3.66 -3.89
CA TRP A 100 -12.31 -4.90 -3.73
C TRP A 100 -10.81 -4.64 -3.58
N ILE A 101 -10.23 -3.80 -4.44
CA ILE A 101 -8.78 -3.48 -4.45
C ILE A 101 -8.33 -2.76 -3.18
N SER A 102 -9.18 -1.96 -2.53
CA SER A 102 -8.77 -1.19 -1.33
C SER A 102 -8.46 -2.05 -0.09
N GLU A 103 -8.99 -3.27 0.03
CA GLU A 103 -8.75 -4.16 1.19
C GLU A 103 -8.65 -5.63 0.76
N PRO A 104 -7.62 -6.01 -0.02
CA PRO A 104 -7.57 -7.32 -0.69
C PRO A 104 -7.50 -8.50 0.29
N ASP A 105 -6.94 -8.27 1.48
CA ASP A 105 -6.70 -9.32 2.48
C ASP A 105 -7.88 -9.56 3.44
N LEU A 106 -8.91 -8.71 3.40
CA LEU A 106 -10.11 -8.88 4.22
C LEU A 106 -11.23 -9.53 3.42
N SER A 107 -11.69 -10.71 3.87
CA SER A 107 -12.93 -11.30 3.36
C SER A 107 -14.11 -10.36 3.61
N VAL A 108 -15.13 -10.43 2.74
CA VAL A 108 -16.40 -9.68 2.89
C VAL A 108 -16.96 -9.78 4.31
N TYR A 109 -16.85 -10.97 4.90
CA TYR A 109 -17.28 -11.22 6.27
C TYR A 109 -16.50 -10.43 7.32
N GLU A 110 -15.18 -10.33 7.14
CA GLU A 110 -14.31 -9.63 8.08
C GLU A 110 -14.51 -8.12 8.01
N ARG A 111 -14.78 -7.59 6.81
CA ARG A 111 -15.04 -6.17 6.60
C ARG A 111 -16.22 -5.67 7.44
N LEU A 112 -17.25 -6.49 7.63
CA LEU A 112 -18.44 -6.14 8.41
C LEU A 112 -18.27 -6.33 9.93
N ARG A 113 -17.31 -7.14 10.39
CA ARG A 113 -17.08 -7.37 11.82
C ARG A 113 -16.27 -6.25 12.49
N SER A 114 -16.48 -6.04 13.79
CA SER A 114 -15.61 -5.15 14.58
C SER A 114 -14.23 -5.79 14.84
N ALA A 115 -13.23 -4.96 15.13
CA ALA A 115 -11.87 -5.43 15.46
C ALA A 115 -11.88 -6.42 16.63
N ALA A 116 -12.61 -6.12 17.71
CA ALA A 116 -12.75 -7.01 18.87
C ALA A 116 -13.43 -8.35 18.53
N ALA A 117 -14.40 -8.36 17.61
CA ALA A 117 -15.05 -9.60 17.17
C ALA A 117 -14.15 -10.45 16.26
N LEU A 118 -13.18 -9.84 15.56
CA LEU A 118 -12.16 -10.55 14.79
C LEU A 118 -11.08 -11.13 15.72
N GLU A 119 -10.68 -10.34 16.72
CA GLU A 119 -9.72 -10.77 17.74
C GLU A 119 -10.23 -11.99 18.50
N LYS A 120 -11.48 -11.95 19.01
CA LYS A 120 -12.12 -13.10 19.67
C LYS A 120 -12.29 -14.32 18.75
N ALA A 121 -12.31 -14.10 17.44
CA ALA A 121 -12.38 -15.19 16.45
C ALA A 121 -10.99 -15.72 16.05
N GLY A 122 -9.92 -15.27 16.72
CA GLY A 122 -8.53 -15.69 16.43
C GLY A 122 -7.96 -15.09 15.15
N ARG A 123 -8.63 -14.10 14.54
CA ARG A 123 -8.22 -13.48 13.27
C ARG A 123 -7.37 -12.24 13.54
N TYR A 124 -6.21 -12.47 14.14
CA TYR A 124 -5.38 -11.41 14.70
C TYR A 124 -4.86 -10.43 13.65
N ARG A 125 -4.42 -10.88 12.46
CA ARG A 125 -3.98 -9.97 11.38
C ARG A 125 -5.06 -8.98 10.94
N ALA A 126 -6.29 -9.46 10.77
CA ALA A 126 -7.42 -8.63 10.34
C ALA A 126 -7.89 -7.71 11.47
N ALA A 127 -7.88 -8.20 12.71
CA ALA A 127 -8.16 -7.39 13.89
C ALA A 127 -7.15 -6.24 14.04
N ALA A 128 -5.85 -6.54 13.91
CA ALA A 128 -4.76 -5.59 14.04
C ALA A 128 -4.89 -4.43 13.05
N ARG A 129 -5.11 -4.72 11.76
CA ARG A 129 -5.34 -3.67 10.74
C ARG A 129 -6.55 -2.79 11.06
N LYS A 130 -7.63 -3.36 11.61
CA LYS A 130 -8.79 -2.56 12.02
C LYS A 130 -8.50 -1.70 13.23
N TYR A 131 -7.73 -2.19 14.19
CA TYR A 131 -7.27 -1.39 15.32
C TYR A 131 -6.32 -0.27 14.86
N GLU A 132 -5.41 -0.55 13.93
CA GLU A 132 -4.49 0.41 13.32
C GLU A 132 -5.26 1.54 12.61
N LYS A 133 -6.22 1.20 11.73
CA LYS A 133 -7.10 2.19 11.08
C LYS A 133 -7.93 3.00 12.08
N ALA A 134 -8.23 2.45 13.24
CA ALA A 134 -8.94 3.13 14.32
C ALA A 134 -8.02 3.94 15.25
N GLY A 135 -6.71 3.97 15.00
CA GLY A 135 -5.70 4.65 15.83
C GLY A 135 -5.43 3.97 17.17
N LYS A 136 -5.92 2.74 17.38
CA LYS A 136 -5.72 1.95 18.59
C LYS A 136 -4.47 1.10 18.46
N PHE A 137 -3.31 1.76 18.40
CA PHE A 137 -2.04 1.13 18.05
C PHE A 137 -1.58 0.07 19.06
N GLU A 138 -1.82 0.23 20.36
CA GLU A 138 -1.48 -0.78 21.37
C GLU A 138 -2.22 -2.12 21.11
N ASN A 139 -3.54 -2.07 20.94
CA ASN A 139 -4.33 -3.26 20.61
C ASN A 139 -3.91 -3.87 19.26
N ALA A 140 -3.54 -3.03 18.29
CA ALA A 140 -3.04 -3.48 17.00
C ALA A 140 -1.73 -4.24 17.17
N ALA A 141 -0.80 -3.72 17.96
CA ALA A 141 0.49 -4.32 18.25
C ALA A 141 0.33 -5.70 18.91
N GLU A 142 -0.51 -5.80 19.94
CA GLU A 142 -0.79 -7.09 20.59
C GLU A 142 -1.38 -8.12 19.63
N CYS A 143 -2.29 -7.69 18.74
CA CYS A 143 -2.83 -8.56 17.70
C CYS A 143 -1.75 -8.95 16.68
N TYR A 144 -0.87 -8.05 16.28
CA TYR A 144 0.24 -8.38 15.38
C TYR A 144 1.23 -9.36 16.02
N LEU A 145 1.54 -9.22 17.31
CA LEU A 145 2.35 -10.20 18.05
C LEU A 145 1.69 -11.58 18.06
N LYS A 146 0.39 -11.67 18.37
CA LYS A 146 -0.36 -12.94 18.32
C LYS A 146 -0.43 -13.53 16.90
N ALA A 147 -0.27 -12.70 15.87
CA ALA A 147 -0.20 -13.12 14.47
C ALA A 147 1.22 -13.49 14.01
N GLY A 148 2.24 -13.37 14.87
CA GLY A 148 3.65 -13.60 14.54
C GLY A 148 4.30 -12.48 13.70
N MET A 149 3.68 -11.31 13.62
CA MET A 149 4.14 -10.17 12.81
C MET A 149 4.86 -9.16 13.68
N ARG A 150 6.06 -9.54 14.14
CA ARG A 150 6.85 -8.74 15.10
C ARG A 150 7.19 -7.34 14.59
N GLU A 151 7.61 -7.20 13.32
CA GLU A 151 7.92 -5.88 12.75
C GLU A 151 6.72 -4.92 12.77
N SER A 152 5.55 -5.43 12.33
CA SER A 152 4.31 -4.65 12.36
C SER A 152 3.88 -4.31 13.79
N ALA A 153 4.16 -5.19 14.76
CA ALA A 153 3.90 -4.93 16.15
C ALA A 153 4.82 -3.85 16.73
N ALA A 154 6.13 -3.92 16.45
CA ALA A 154 7.10 -2.92 16.88
C ALA A 154 6.75 -1.53 16.35
N TRP A 155 6.39 -1.45 15.07
CA TRP A 155 5.91 -0.21 14.45
C TRP A 155 4.63 0.32 15.12
N CYS A 156 3.68 -0.55 15.47
CA CYS A 156 2.48 -0.12 16.19
C CYS A 156 2.82 0.36 17.61
N TYR A 157 3.74 -0.28 18.33
CA TYR A 157 4.17 0.19 19.65
C TYR A 157 4.92 1.52 19.57
N GLU A 158 5.70 1.77 18.51
CA GLU A 158 6.27 3.09 18.23
C GLU A 158 5.16 4.15 18.10
N LYS A 159 4.12 3.88 17.29
CA LYS A 159 2.99 4.80 17.11
C LYS A 159 2.16 4.99 18.38
N ALA A 160 2.18 4.00 19.28
CA ALA A 160 1.57 4.09 20.60
C ALA A 160 2.46 4.78 21.65
N GLU A 161 3.65 5.26 21.27
CA GLU A 161 4.68 5.83 22.17
C GLU A 161 5.14 4.85 23.28
N GLN A 162 4.94 3.55 23.08
CA GLN A 162 5.41 2.50 23.98
C GLN A 162 6.82 2.06 23.58
N PHE A 163 7.78 2.97 23.75
CA PHE A 163 9.14 2.79 23.26
C PHE A 163 9.86 1.58 23.87
N SER A 164 9.65 1.28 25.17
CA SER A 164 10.24 0.09 25.80
C SER A 164 9.82 -1.21 25.11
N LYS A 165 8.51 -1.38 24.84
CA LYS A 165 7.99 -2.58 24.16
C LYS A 165 8.43 -2.66 22.70
N ALA A 166 8.51 -1.52 22.01
CA ALA A 166 9.02 -1.48 20.65
C ALA A 166 10.49 -1.91 20.59
N ALA A 167 11.31 -1.41 21.52
CA ALA A 167 12.73 -1.74 21.61
C ALA A 167 12.96 -3.23 21.90
N GLU A 168 12.19 -3.82 22.83
CA GLU A 168 12.26 -5.26 23.13
C GLU A 168 11.99 -6.11 21.89
N ILE A 169 11.00 -5.75 21.06
CA ILE A 169 10.70 -6.50 19.83
C ILE A 169 11.80 -6.33 18.78
N TYR A 170 12.39 -5.13 18.66
CA TYR A 170 13.51 -4.92 17.74
C TYR A 170 14.76 -5.69 18.20
N GLU A 171 15.01 -5.78 19.50
CA GLU A 171 16.09 -6.61 20.05
C GLU A 171 15.86 -8.10 19.76
N GLU A 172 14.65 -8.62 19.96
CA GLU A 172 14.29 -10.00 19.57
C GLU A 172 14.47 -10.23 18.06
N LEU A 173 14.09 -9.27 17.22
CA LEU A 173 14.25 -9.35 15.77
C LEU A 173 15.73 -9.35 15.36
N ALA A 174 16.57 -8.57 16.05
CA ALA A 174 18.01 -8.56 15.83
C ALA A 174 18.63 -9.92 16.16
N GLU A 175 18.23 -10.56 17.25
CA GLU A 175 18.72 -11.88 17.64
C GLU A 175 18.24 -12.98 16.68
N ASP A 176 16.97 -12.92 16.25
CA ASP A 176 16.38 -13.89 15.31
C ASP A 176 17.00 -13.78 13.89
N GLN A 177 17.23 -12.57 13.38
CA GLN A 177 17.69 -12.34 12.01
C GLN A 177 19.21 -12.12 11.90
N GLY A 178 19.89 -11.83 13.00
CA GLY A 178 21.32 -11.49 13.02
C GLY A 178 21.65 -10.17 12.31
N ASP A 179 20.65 -9.29 12.14
CA ASP A 179 20.83 -8.02 11.44
C ASP A 179 21.15 -6.90 12.43
N ALA A 180 22.33 -6.29 12.27
CA ALA A 180 22.79 -5.17 13.07
C ALA A 180 21.88 -3.95 12.94
N TYR A 181 21.09 -3.85 11.86
CA TYR A 181 20.10 -2.81 11.67
C TYR A 181 19.20 -2.71 12.91
N TYR A 182 18.45 -3.77 13.25
CA TYR A 182 17.46 -3.73 14.34
C TYR A 182 18.05 -3.40 15.72
N LEU A 183 19.34 -3.67 15.98
CA LEU A 183 20.01 -3.26 17.22
C LEU A 183 20.09 -1.73 17.35
N LYS A 184 20.29 -1.03 16.22
CA LYS A 184 20.31 0.42 16.18
C LYS A 184 18.92 1.00 16.44
N GLU A 185 17.87 0.45 15.83
CA GLU A 185 16.50 0.82 16.17
C GLU A 185 16.19 0.57 17.65
N ALA A 186 16.54 -0.60 18.18
CA ALA A 186 16.31 -0.96 19.58
C ALA A 186 16.99 0.04 20.53
N TYR A 187 18.26 0.39 20.26
CA TYR A 187 19.01 1.41 21.00
C TYR A 187 18.27 2.76 21.03
N GLU A 188 17.86 3.28 19.87
CA GLU A 188 17.16 4.57 19.76
C GLU A 188 15.85 4.57 20.57
N PHE A 189 15.10 3.46 20.52
CA PHE A 189 13.86 3.33 21.28
C PHE A 189 14.08 3.17 22.78
N TYR A 190 15.08 2.40 23.23
CA TYR A 190 15.42 2.33 24.65
C TYR A 190 15.89 3.69 25.19
N ARG A 191 16.64 4.46 24.40
CA ARG A 191 17.05 5.82 24.77
C ARG A 191 15.85 6.75 24.91
N ARG A 192 14.89 6.69 23.98
CA ARG A 192 13.62 7.45 24.05
C ARG A 192 12.74 7.02 25.23
N ALA A 193 12.80 5.75 25.62
CA ALA A 193 12.14 5.24 26.81
C ALA A 193 12.79 5.72 28.13
N GLY A 194 14.03 6.27 28.06
CA GLY A 194 14.83 6.62 29.24
C GLY A 194 15.53 5.42 29.89
N GLU A 195 15.51 4.25 29.24
CA GLU A 195 16.17 3.03 29.71
C GLU A 195 17.64 3.01 29.25
N ILE A 196 18.43 3.97 29.76
CA ILE A 196 19.80 4.24 29.31
C ILE A 196 20.70 3.00 29.42
N LYS A 197 20.52 2.17 30.47
CA LYS A 197 21.29 0.92 30.63
C LYS A 197 21.06 -0.07 29.49
N LYS A 198 19.80 -0.32 29.13
CA LYS A 198 19.46 -1.21 28.01
C LYS A 198 19.88 -0.63 26.67
N ALA A 199 19.78 0.70 26.52
CA ALA A 199 20.28 1.39 25.34
C ALA A 199 21.79 1.17 25.16
N ALA A 200 22.57 1.30 26.24
CA ALA A 200 24.01 1.04 26.23
C ALA A 200 24.34 -0.43 25.90
N GLU A 201 23.55 -1.38 26.42
CA GLU A 201 23.70 -2.81 26.11
C GLU A 201 23.42 -3.11 24.63
N CYS A 202 22.35 -2.56 24.05
CA CYS A 202 22.05 -2.71 22.63
C CYS A 202 23.10 -2.08 21.72
N LEU A 203 23.58 -0.88 22.07
CA LEU A 203 24.66 -0.23 21.32
C LEU A 203 25.97 -0.99 21.47
N GLY A 204 26.24 -1.61 22.62
CA GLY A 204 27.38 -2.50 22.84
C GLY A 204 27.35 -3.70 21.91
N LYS A 205 26.21 -4.39 21.79
CA LYS A 205 26.00 -5.48 20.81
C LYS A 205 26.25 -4.99 19.38
N TYR A 206 25.78 -3.79 19.04
CA TYR A 206 25.99 -3.19 17.73
C TYR A 206 27.48 -2.85 17.47
N ALA A 207 28.17 -2.32 18.48
CA ALA A 207 29.58 -1.94 18.42
C ALA A 207 30.54 -3.13 18.26
N GLU A 208 30.09 -4.37 18.51
CA GLU A 208 30.89 -5.56 18.14
C GLU A 208 31.07 -5.68 16.62
N ASN A 209 30.09 -5.24 15.84
CA ASN A 209 30.18 -5.19 14.38
C ASN A 209 30.86 -3.90 13.89
N GLU A 210 30.61 -2.78 14.56
CA GLU A 210 31.18 -1.47 14.24
C GLU A 210 31.93 -0.87 15.45
N PRO A 211 33.21 -1.24 15.67
CA PRO A 211 33.95 -0.91 16.90
C PRO A 211 34.11 0.58 17.21
N TRP A 212 33.95 1.48 16.23
CA TRP A 212 34.04 2.91 16.50
C TRP A 212 32.95 3.39 17.50
N TYR A 213 31.81 2.69 17.59
CA TYR A 213 30.73 3.05 18.51
C TYR A 213 31.03 2.77 19.99
N TRP A 214 32.13 2.11 20.34
CA TRP A 214 32.50 1.85 21.74
C TRP A 214 32.65 3.13 22.58
N GLU A 215 33.03 4.25 21.96
CA GLU A 215 33.06 5.56 22.63
C GLU A 215 31.67 6.00 23.10
N ASP A 216 30.66 5.85 22.25
CA ASP A 216 29.27 6.22 22.56
C ASP A 216 28.65 5.26 23.59
N VAL A 217 29.02 3.97 23.54
CA VAL A 217 28.66 2.99 24.57
C VAL A 217 29.19 3.40 25.95
N ALA A 218 30.46 3.82 26.02
CA ALA A 218 31.06 4.28 27.27
C ALA A 218 30.33 5.51 27.84
N LYS A 219 30.02 6.50 26.99
CA LYS A 219 29.24 7.69 27.38
C LYS A 219 27.86 7.32 27.94
N LEU A 220 27.16 6.38 27.32
CA LEU A 220 25.84 5.93 27.78
C LEU A 220 25.92 5.22 29.14
N TYR A 221 26.94 4.39 29.37
CA TYR A 221 27.13 3.75 30.68
C TYR A 221 27.51 4.77 31.77
N ASP A 222 28.30 5.79 31.44
CA ASP A 222 28.59 6.91 32.33
C ASP A 222 27.31 7.68 32.68
N GLU A 223 26.47 8.01 31.69
CA GLU A 223 25.14 8.61 31.89
C GLU A 223 24.24 7.74 32.78
N ALA A 224 24.34 6.42 32.65
CA ALA A 224 23.60 5.46 33.47
C ALA A 224 24.20 5.24 34.88
N GLY A 225 25.36 5.84 35.18
CA GLY A 225 26.08 5.71 36.45
C GLY A 225 26.80 4.38 36.65
N ASP A 226 27.04 3.62 35.58
CA ASP A 226 27.73 2.33 35.59
C ASP A 226 29.19 2.50 35.13
N PHE A 227 30.01 3.07 36.01
CA PHE A 227 31.40 3.45 35.69
C PHE A 227 32.31 2.26 35.38
N GLU A 228 32.00 1.06 35.89
CA GLU A 228 32.77 -0.15 35.59
C GLU A 228 32.56 -0.55 34.12
N LYS A 229 31.29 -0.69 33.69
CA LYS A 229 30.98 -0.98 32.28
C LYS A 229 31.43 0.13 31.33
N ALA A 230 31.35 1.39 31.75
CA ALA A 230 31.84 2.52 30.95
C ALA A 230 33.36 2.42 30.72
N ARG A 231 34.13 2.08 31.76
CA ARG A 231 35.58 1.86 31.65
C ARG A 231 35.91 0.69 30.73
N GLU A 232 35.18 -0.42 30.85
CA GLU A 232 35.35 -1.57 29.95
C GLU A 232 35.09 -1.21 28.48
N ALA A 233 34.01 -0.46 28.20
CA ALA A 233 33.71 0.03 26.85
C ALA A 233 34.81 0.96 26.32
N MET A 234 35.35 1.85 27.17
CA MET A 234 36.44 2.75 26.80
C MET A 234 37.74 2.00 26.47
N LEU A 235 38.05 0.93 27.21
CA LEU A 235 39.21 0.07 26.91
C LEU A 235 39.07 -0.60 25.54
N ARG A 236 37.86 -1.09 25.19
CA ARG A 236 37.59 -1.66 23.86
C ARG A 236 37.74 -0.61 22.74
N PHE A 237 37.37 0.63 23.02
CA PHE A 237 37.55 1.74 22.08
C PHE A 237 39.03 2.10 21.89
N GLU A 238 39.82 2.11 22.96
CA GLU A 238 41.27 2.34 22.91
C GLU A 238 41.96 1.25 22.06
N GLU A 239 41.63 -0.02 22.30
CA GLU A 239 42.16 -1.16 21.51
C GLU A 239 41.77 -1.07 20.02
N TYR A 240 40.60 -0.53 19.70
CA TYR A 240 40.23 -0.25 18.31
C TYR A 240 41.09 0.87 17.70
N CYS A 241 41.25 1.99 18.42
CA CYS A 241 42.08 3.11 17.96
C CYS A 241 43.54 2.71 17.73
N GLU A 242 44.12 1.91 18.64
CA GLU A 242 45.49 1.40 18.50
C GLU A 242 45.64 0.53 17.25
N ARG A 243 44.70 -0.40 17.01
CA ARG A 243 44.71 -1.25 15.81
C ARG A 243 44.61 -0.45 14.51
N GLU A 244 43.77 0.57 14.46
CA GLU A 244 43.68 1.45 13.28
C GLU A 244 44.96 2.27 13.09
N ALA A 245 45.56 2.77 14.17
CA ALA A 245 46.83 3.51 14.11
C ALA A 245 48.01 2.64 13.65
N GLU A 246 48.04 1.35 13.97
CA GLU A 246 49.04 0.40 13.47
C GLU A 246 48.85 0.07 11.98
N ASN A 247 47.61 0.09 11.49
CA ASN A 247 47.26 -0.23 10.10
C ASN A 247 47.48 0.95 9.12
N ASP A 248 47.53 2.19 9.62
CA ASP A 248 47.87 3.39 8.85
C ASP A 248 49.09 4.13 9.46
N PRO A 249 50.30 3.54 9.41
CA PRO A 249 51.50 4.21 9.88
C PRO A 249 51.89 5.30 8.87
N ALA A 250 51.66 6.55 9.26
CA ALA A 250 52.06 7.76 8.52
C ALA A 250 53.54 7.78 8.10
#